data_AF-A0A5E5AEZ5-F1
#
_entry.id   AF-A0A5E5AEZ5-F1
#
_cell.length_a   1.000
_cell.length_b   1.000
_cell.length_c   1.000
_cell.angle_alpha   90.00
_cell.angle_beta   90.00
_cell.angle_gamma   90.00
#
_symmetry.space_group_name_H-M   'P 1'
#
loop_
_entity.id
_entity.type
_entity.pdbx_description
1 polymer ?
#
loop_
_entity_poly.entity_id
_entity_poly.type
_entity_poly.pdbx_seq_one_letter_code
_entity_poly.pdbx_strand_id
1 'polypeptide(L)' 'MGKVSNRIINEVRGLNRVVYDISGKPPATIEWE' A
#
# COMPACT_ATOMS: atom_id res chain seq x y z
N MET A 1 -7.86 1.59 -6.67
CA MET A 1 -6.44 1.92 -6.42
C MET A 1 -6.10 3.39 -6.62
N GLY A 2 -6.30 3.96 -7.82
CA GLY A 2 -5.79 5.32 -8.13
C GLY A 2 -6.22 6.44 -7.17
N LYS A 3 -7.49 6.47 -6.74
CA LYS A 3 -7.99 7.52 -5.82
C LYS A 3 -7.30 7.51 -4.46
N VAL A 4 -7.05 6.33 -3.90
CA VAL A 4 -6.40 6.18 -2.59
C VAL A 4 -4.91 6.50 -2.70
N SER A 5 -4.24 5.99 -3.74
CA SER A 5 -2.83 6.29 -4.01
C SER A 5 -2.58 7.79 -4.18
N ASN A 6 -3.44 8.49 -4.93
CA ASN A 6 -3.29 9.91 -5.19
C ASN A 6 -3.48 10.76 -3.92
N ARG A 7 -4.34 10.34 -3.00
CA ARG A 7 -4.48 11.03 -1.71
C ARG A 7 -3.23 10.87 -0.85
N ILE A 8 -2.74 9.64 -0.70
CA ILE A 8 -1.56 9.36 0.14
C ILE A 8 -0.32 10.12 -0.33
N ILE A 9 -0.04 10.11 -1.64
CA ILE A 9 1.13 10.80 -2.21
C ILE A 9 1.05 12.33 -2.02
N ASN A 10 -0.15 12.91 -2.10
CA ASN A 10 -0.32 14.36 -1.98
C ASN A 10 -0.43 14.85 -0.52
N GLU A 11 -0.95 14.02 0.40
CA GLU A 11 -1.16 14.38 1.81
C GLU A 11 0.07 14.08 2.69
N VAL A 12 0.93 13.12 2.32
CA VAL A 12 2.09 12.70 3.12
C VAL A 12 3.42 13.06 2.44
N ARG A 13 4.11 14.06 2.98
CA ARG A 13 5.43 14.49 2.47
C ARG A 13 6.47 13.38 2.66
N GLY A 14 7.24 13.11 1.61
CA GLY A 14 8.35 12.14 1.64
C GLY A 14 7.99 10.73 1.20
N LEU A 15 6.73 10.46 0.84
CA LEU A 15 6.31 9.17 0.26
C LEU A 15 6.18 9.24 -1.26
N ASN A 16 6.88 8.33 -1.96
CA ASN A 16 6.90 8.30 -3.43
C ASN A 16 6.16 7.09 -4.03
N ARG A 17 5.79 6.09 -3.23
CA ARG A 17 5.17 4.85 -3.72
C ARG A 17 4.19 4.27 -2.70
N VAL A 18 3.06 3.79 -3.20
CA VAL A 18 2.07 3.02 -2.45
C VAL A 18 1.91 1.67 -3.14
N VAL A 19 2.02 0.58 -2.39
CA VAL A 19 1.87 -0.78 -2.90
C VAL A 19 0.63 -1.40 -2.26
N TYR A 20 -0.14 -2.14 -3.05
CA TYR A 20 -1.22 -2.97 -2.52
C TYR A 20 -0.77 -4.42 -2.49
N ASP A 21 -0.90 -5.02 -1.32
CA ASP A 21 -0.66 -6.44 -1.15
C ASP A 21 -1.74 -7.24 -1.86
N ILE A 22 -1.34 -8.10 -2.80
CA ILE A 22 -2.21 -9.03 -3.51
C ILE A 22 -1.86 -10.49 -3.18
N SER A 23 -1.03 -10.72 -2.17
CA SER A 23 -0.61 -12.06 -1.80
C SER A 23 -1.76 -12.85 -1.15
N GLY A 24 -2.01 -14.05 -1.70
CA GLY A 24 -3.05 -14.96 -1.24
C GLY A 24 -2.62 -15.69 0.03
N LYS A 25 -3.57 -15.88 0.94
CA LYS A 25 -3.40 -16.77 2.10
C LYS A 25 -3.92 -18.16 1.73
N PRO A 26 -3.15 -19.25 1.91
CA PRO A 26 -1.73 -19.36 2.33
C PRO A 26 -0.77 -19.18 1.13
N PRO A 27 0.46 -18.61 1.28
CA PRO A 27 1.35 -18.67 2.44
C PRO A 27 1.69 -17.34 3.18
N ALA A 28 1.00 -16.23 2.90
CA ALA A 28 1.29 -14.91 3.51
C ALA A 28 0.65 -14.70 4.90
N THR A 29 1.27 -13.90 5.78
CA THR A 29 0.72 -13.43 7.07
C THR A 29 -0.10 -12.13 6.89
N ILE A 30 -0.88 -11.68 7.89
CA ILE A 30 -1.68 -10.43 7.78
C ILE A 30 -0.82 -9.18 7.98
N GLU A 31 0.11 -9.23 8.93
CA GLU A 31 1.00 -8.13 9.25
C GLU A 31 2.25 -8.16 8.35
N TRP A 32 2.69 -6.97 7.94
CA TRP A 32 4.00 -6.74 7.34
C TRP A 32 4.99 -6.46 8.49
N GLU A 33 5.97 -7.33 8.69
CA GLU A 33 7.15 -7.05 9.53
C GLU A 33 8.25 -6.38 8.69
#